data_AF-A0A3M2FDD9-F1
#
_entry.id   AF-A0A3M2FDD9-F1
#
_cell.length_a   1.000
_cell.length_b   1.000
_cell.length_c   1.000
_cell.angle_alpha   90.00
_cell.angle_beta   90.00
_cell.angle_gamma   90.00
#
_symmetry.space_group_name_H-M   'P 1'
#
loop_
_entity.id
_entity.type
_entity.pdbx_description
1 polymer ?
#
loop_
_entity_poly.entity_id
_entity_poly.type
_entity_poly.pdbx_seq_one_letter_code
_entity_poly.pdbx_strand_id
1 'polypeptide(L)' 'PAQRPDEGLDMGTAYDCFSERSHTMSEAVSPAQRANRLLLKTLMERHGFRNYHKEWWHFTLREEPYPDRYFDFPVTE' A
#
# COMPACT_ATOMS: atom_id res chain seq x y z
N PRO A 1 -2.87 10.17 -19.89
CA PRO A 1 -1.46 9.72 -20.03
C PRO A 1 -1.10 8.73 -18.92
N ALA A 2 -0.82 7.47 -19.26
CA ALA A 2 -0.31 6.49 -18.31
C ALA A 2 1.10 6.91 -17.88
N GLN A 3 1.25 7.33 -16.63
CA GLN A 3 2.55 7.63 -16.03
C GLN A 3 3.43 6.37 -16.11
N ARG A 4 4.66 6.53 -16.58
CA ARG A 4 5.69 5.49 -16.55
C ARG A 4 6.02 5.13 -15.08
N PRO A 5 6.49 3.91 -14.80
CA PRO A 5 6.86 3.52 -13.46
C PRO A 5 8.19 4.19 -13.11
N ASP A 6 8.16 5.19 -12.24
CA ASP A 6 9.39 5.72 -11.66
C ASP A 6 9.92 4.68 -10.66
N GLU A 7 10.95 3.95 -11.08
CA GLU A 7 11.84 3.05 -10.30
C GLU A 7 11.23 1.89 -9.49
N GLY A 8 9.91 1.77 -9.41
CA GLY A 8 9.20 0.74 -8.63
C GLY A 8 8.63 -0.42 -9.46
N LEU A 9 8.20 -1.46 -8.74
CA LEU A 9 7.36 -2.50 -9.34
C LEU A 9 6.03 -1.90 -9.80
N ASP A 10 5.54 -2.31 -10.97
CA ASP A 10 4.21 -1.91 -11.46
C ASP A 10 3.12 -2.51 -10.57
N MET A 11 2.37 -1.64 -9.89
CA MET A 11 1.28 -1.99 -8.99
C MET A 11 -0.10 -1.83 -9.63
N GLY A 12 -0.21 -1.44 -10.92
CA GLY A 12 -1.46 -1.29 -11.65
C GLY A 12 -2.28 -0.03 -11.38
N THR A 13 -1.87 0.76 -10.38
CA THR A 13 -2.38 2.09 -10.05
C THR A 13 -1.25 2.89 -9.38
N ALA A 14 -1.28 4.22 -9.48
CA ALA A 14 -0.41 5.06 -8.66
C ALA A 14 -0.74 4.93 -7.15
N TYR A 15 0.19 5.39 -6.31
CA TYR A 15 -0.09 5.74 -4.91
C TYR A 15 -1.25 6.76 -4.86
N ASP A 16 -2.07 6.73 -3.80
CA ASP A 16 -3.27 7.58 -3.62
C ASP A 16 -4.34 7.50 -4.72
N CYS A 17 -4.42 6.35 -5.40
CA CYS A 17 -5.52 6.09 -6.33
C CYS A 17 -6.81 5.63 -5.60
N PHE A 18 -7.80 6.50 -5.45
CA PHE A 18 -9.08 6.17 -4.80
C PHE A 18 -10.08 5.44 -5.74
N SER A 19 -9.73 4.25 -6.21
CA SER A 19 -10.56 3.38 -7.07
C SER A 19 -10.54 1.95 -6.56
N GLU A 20 -11.56 1.13 -6.84
CA GLU A 20 -11.52 -0.32 -6.54
C GLU A 20 -10.32 -1.04 -7.20
N ARG A 21 -9.71 -0.43 -8.22
CA ARG A 21 -8.45 -0.90 -8.81
C ARG A 21 -7.28 -0.88 -7.82
N SER A 22 -7.30 -0.03 -6.79
CA SER A 22 -6.25 0.02 -5.77
C SER A 22 -6.41 -1.00 -4.63
N HIS A 23 -7.56 -1.69 -4.55
CA HIS A 23 -7.75 -2.78 -3.59
C HIS A 23 -6.66 -3.85 -3.78
N THR A 24 -6.05 -4.32 -2.69
CA THR A 24 -4.87 -5.20 -2.74
C THR A 24 -5.10 -6.45 -3.59
N MET A 25 -6.31 -7.02 -3.54
CA MET A 25 -6.72 -8.22 -4.27
C MET A 25 -7.57 -7.95 -5.51
N SER A 26 -7.60 -6.70 -6.02
CA SER A 26 -8.41 -6.33 -7.19
C SER A 26 -8.14 -7.24 -8.39
N GLU A 27 -9.20 -7.69 -9.06
CA GLU A 27 -9.10 -8.46 -10.32
C GLU A 27 -9.01 -7.55 -11.55
N ALA A 28 -9.21 -6.24 -11.36
CA ALA A 28 -9.11 -5.23 -12.43
C ALA A 28 -7.67 -4.82 -12.76
N VAL A 29 -6.67 -5.52 -12.19
CA VAL A 29 -5.24 -5.37 -12.49
C VAL A 29 -4.66 -6.68 -13.01
N SER A 30 -3.51 -6.61 -13.68
CA SER A 30 -2.89 -7.80 -14.26
C SER A 30 -2.41 -8.78 -13.19
N PRO A 31 -2.28 -10.08 -13.51
CA PRO A 31 -1.71 -11.06 -12.58
C PRO A 31 -0.33 -10.67 -12.06
N ALA A 32 0.50 -10.03 -12.90
CA ALA A 32 1.82 -9.54 -12.50
C ALA A 32 1.72 -8.40 -11.48
N GLN A 33 0.82 -7.44 -11.69
CA GLN A 33 0.56 -6.35 -10.74
C GLN A 33 0.04 -6.88 -9.40
N ARG A 34 -0.85 -7.88 -9.43
CA ARG A 34 -1.32 -8.55 -8.21
C ARG A 34 -0.20 -9.32 -7.50
N ALA A 35 0.70 -9.96 -8.23
CA ALA A 35 1.87 -10.63 -7.64
C ALA A 35 2.80 -9.64 -6.95
N ASN A 36 3.04 -8.46 -7.53
CA ASN A 36 3.82 -7.39 -6.91
C ASN A 36 3.18 -6.88 -5.60
N ARG A 37 1.85 -6.68 -5.61
CA ARG A 37 1.10 -6.30 -4.39
C ARG A 37 1.20 -7.38 -3.30
N LEU A 38 1.11 -8.66 -3.67
CA LEU A 38 1.25 -9.76 -2.72
C LEU A 38 2.66 -9.87 -2.16
N LEU A 39 3.70 -9.64 -2.97
CA LEU A 39 5.08 -9.58 -2.50
C LEU A 39 5.23 -8.52 -1.40
N LEU A 40 4.77 -7.29 -1.65
CA LEU A 40 4.80 -6.20 -0.67
C LEU A 40 4.01 -6.59 0.59
N LYS A 41 2.76 -7.07 0.42
CA LYS A 41 1.91 -7.49 1.53
C LYS A 41 2.59 -8.53 2.42
N THR A 42 3.15 -9.59 1.83
CA THR A 42 3.80 -10.67 2.58
C THR A 42 5.06 -10.20 3.29
N LEU A 43 5.86 -9.32 2.69
CA LEU A 43 7.03 -8.74 3.34
C LEU A 43 6.61 -7.91 4.54
N MET A 44 5.67 -6.97 4.36
CA MET A 44 5.21 -6.09 5.43
C MET A 44 4.56 -6.88 6.58
N GLU A 45 3.76 -7.90 6.28
CA GLU A 45 3.14 -8.75 7.31
C GLU A 45 4.16 -9.54 8.12
N ARG A 46 5.25 -10.00 7.50
CA ARG A 46 6.37 -10.66 8.21
C ARG A 46 7.05 -9.72 9.21
N HIS A 47 7.04 -8.42 8.94
CA HIS A 47 7.64 -7.39 9.79
C HIS A 47 6.63 -6.69 10.72
N GLY A 48 5.49 -7.34 11.00
CA GLY A 48 4.55 -6.86 12.02
C GLY A 48 3.53 -5.85 11.52
N PHE A 49 3.44 -5.59 10.22
CA PHE A 49 2.43 -4.72 9.65
C PHE A 49 1.14 -5.48 9.30
N ARG A 50 0.05 -4.73 9.14
CA ARG A 50 -1.26 -5.19 8.68
C ARG A 50 -1.67 -4.35 7.48
N ASN A 51 -1.90 -4.98 6.33
CA ASN A 51 -2.39 -4.27 5.13
C ASN A 51 -3.84 -3.82 5.30
N TYR A 52 -4.17 -2.65 4.78
CA TYR A 52 -5.55 -2.22 4.55
C TYR A 52 -6.00 -2.65 3.16
N HIS A 53 -7.00 -3.54 3.09
CA HIS A 53 -7.38 -4.24 1.85
C HIS A 53 -7.83 -3.34 0.69
N LYS A 54 -8.24 -2.09 0.96
CA LYS A 54 -8.69 -1.15 -0.09
C LYS A 54 -7.55 -0.36 -0.72
N GLU A 55 -6.35 -0.37 -0.13
CA GLU A 55 -5.21 0.43 -0.57
C GLU A 55 -3.96 -0.45 -0.53
N TRP A 56 -3.45 -0.88 -1.69
CA TRP A 56 -2.28 -1.78 -1.75
C TRP A 56 -1.02 -1.21 -1.07
N TRP A 57 -0.92 0.11 -0.94
CA TRP A 57 0.20 0.82 -0.30
C TRP A 57 0.02 1.03 1.21
N HIS A 58 -1.17 0.82 1.76
CA HIS A 58 -1.47 1.19 3.15
C HIS A 58 -1.21 0.03 4.12
N PHE A 59 -0.42 0.33 5.17
CA PHE A 59 -0.06 -0.61 6.21
C PHE A 59 -0.08 0.07 7.59
N THR A 60 -0.60 -0.64 8.59
CA THR A 60 -0.56 -0.22 10.01
C THR A 60 0.33 -1.19 10.78
N LEU A 61 1.18 -0.69 11.68
CA LEU A 61 1.94 -1.54 12.60
C LEU A 61 0.97 -2.19 13.61
N ARG A 62 1.05 -3.52 13.80
CA ARG A 62 0.08 -4.27 14.63
C ARG A 62 0.11 -3.89 16.10
N GLU A 63 1.31 -3.67 16.63
CA GLU A 63 1.57 -3.30 18.02
C GLU A 63 2.16 -1.89 18.05
N GLU A 64 1.45 -0.94 17.43
CA GLU A 64 1.91 0.45 17.43
C GLU A 64 1.81 1.08 18.82
N PRO A 65 2.73 1.97 19.19
CA PRO A 65 2.79 2.55 20.54
C PRO A 65 1.66 3.54 20.85
N TYR A 66 0.95 4.05 19.84
CA TYR A 66 0.03 5.17 19.96
C TYR A 66 -1.27 5.00 19.14
N PRO A 67 -2.06 3.93 19.34
CA PRO A 67 -3.19 3.59 18.46
C PRO A 67 -4.32 4.63 18.46
N ASP A 68 -4.52 5.33 19.58
CA ASP A 68 -5.62 6.31 19.75
C ASP A 68 -5.11 7.76 19.84
N ARG A 69 -3.85 8.01 19.44
CA ARG A 69 -3.24 9.34 19.50
C ARG A 69 -2.89 9.84 18.10
N TYR A 70 -3.57 10.92 17.71
CA TYR A 70 -3.28 11.67 16.50
C TYR A 70 -2.36 12.83 16.84
N PHE A 71 -1.20 12.89 16.20
CA PHE A 71 -0.23 13.96 16.37
C PHE A 71 -0.51 15.09 15.38
N ASP A 72 -0.31 16.33 15.84
CA ASP A 72 -0.46 17.55 15.03
C ASP A 72 0.76 18.46 15.28
N PHE A 73 1.93 17.97 14.88
CA PHE A 73 3.17 18.74 14.82
C PHE A 73 3.69 18.73 13.38
N PRO A 74 4.41 19.78 12.94
CA PRO A 74 4.95 19.83 11.59
C PRO A 74 5.99 18.74 11.37
N VAL A 75 5.97 18.13 10.18
CA VAL A 75 7.04 17.23 9.71
C VAL A 75 8.14 18.09 9.11
N THR A 76 9.29 18.15 9.77
CA THR A 76 10.47 18.92 9.34
C THR A 76 11.67 17.98 9.18
N GLU A 77 12.61 18.33 8.30
CA GLU A 77 13.89 17.61 8.12
C GLU A 77 14.90 17.89 9.25
#